data_AF-A0A5N8WL96-F1
#
_entry.id   AF-A0A5N8WL96-F1
#
_cell.length_a   1.000
_cell.length_b   1.000
_cell.length_c   1.000
_cell.angle_alpha   90.00
_cell.angle_beta   90.00
_cell.angle_gamma   90.00
#
_symmetry.space_group_name_H-M   'P 1'
#
loop_
_entity.id
_entity.type
_entity.pdbx_description
1 polymer ?
#
loop_
_entity_poly.entity_id
_entity_poly.type
_entity_poly.pdbx_seq_one_letter_code
_entity_poly.pdbx_strand_id
1 'polypeptide(L)'
;MNIRSLTRGDGVVIGAAVLLFIASFLDLYSVDGVSDSDNIPSLWGSGPVVLGVVLAGIIGAALVVVSRGLPQVPKVAGLDLGQFGTAFTIFAAWSALGNIFDVSGGFDNAGSGGDLVSAGTGMILALIATLVMAAAAVATPLVPALKGALI
;
A
#
# COMPACT_ATOMS: atom_id res chain seq x y z
N MET A 1 -18.60 -16.04 1.77
CA MET A 1 -18.34 -14.62 2.10
C MET A 1 -19.65 -13.86 1.94
N ASN A 2 -20.14 -13.16 2.98
CA ASN A 2 -21.38 -12.40 2.90
C ASN A 2 -21.03 -10.90 2.81
N ILE A 3 -21.23 -10.27 1.65
CA ILE A 3 -20.86 -8.85 1.43
C ILE A 3 -21.55 -7.90 2.43
N ARG A 4 -22.68 -8.31 3.01
CA ARG A 4 -23.40 -7.53 4.04
C ARG A 4 -22.65 -7.41 5.36
N SER A 5 -21.60 -8.21 5.59
CA SER A 5 -20.75 -8.07 6.78
C SER A 5 -19.66 -7.02 6.62
N LEU A 6 -19.46 -6.49 5.40
CA LEU A 6 -18.47 -5.45 5.14
C LEU A 6 -18.98 -4.09 5.58
N THR A 7 -18.06 -3.32 6.11
CA THR A 7 -18.30 -1.98 6.64
C THR A 7 -17.80 -0.90 5.67
N ARG A 8 -18.21 0.36 5.90
CA ARG A 8 -17.69 1.52 5.15
C ARG A 8 -16.17 1.62 5.25
N GLY A 9 -15.60 1.29 6.40
CA GLY A 9 -14.15 1.20 6.59
C GLY A 9 -13.49 0.17 5.67
N ASP A 10 -14.14 -0.98 5.44
CA ASP A 10 -13.65 -1.98 4.48
C ASP A 10 -13.70 -1.48 3.04
N GLY A 11 -14.72 -0.68 2.70
CA GLY A 11 -14.79 0.02 1.42
C GLY A 11 -13.59 0.94 1.18
N VAL A 12 -13.15 1.67 2.21
CA VAL A 12 -11.95 2.52 2.12
C VAL A 12 -10.69 1.68 1.91
N VAL A 13 -10.54 0.56 2.64
CA VAL A 13 -9.41 -0.37 2.47
C VAL A 13 -9.36 -0.92 1.05
N ILE A 14 -10.51 -1.35 0.51
CA ILE A 14 -10.61 -1.85 -0.88
C ILE A 14 -10.28 -0.75 -1.89
N GLY A 15 -10.85 0.44 -1.74
CA GLY A 15 -10.59 1.57 -2.64
C GLY A 15 -9.12 1.97 -2.64
N ALA A 16 -8.49 2.01 -1.47
CA ALA A 16 -7.06 2.27 -1.34
C ALA A 16 -6.21 1.15 -1.96
N ALA A 17 -6.63 -0.11 -1.87
CA ALA A 17 -5.93 -1.23 -2.51
C ALA A 17 -6.00 -1.15 -4.04
N VAL A 18 -7.15 -0.74 -4.59
CA VAL A 18 -7.28 -0.47 -6.04
C VAL A 18 -6.39 0.69 -6.46
N LEU A 19 -6.34 1.76 -5.68
CA LEU A 19 -5.46 2.90 -5.96
C LEU A 19 -3.98 2.51 -5.91
N LEU A 20 -3.56 1.70 -4.93
CA LEU A 20 -2.21 1.14 -4.86
C LEU A 20 -1.89 0.26 -6.07
N PHE A 21 -2.85 -0.56 -6.52
CA PHE A 21 -2.68 -1.39 -7.70
C PHE A 21 -2.49 -0.55 -8.97
N ILE A 22 -3.29 0.51 -9.16
CA ILE A 22 -3.10 1.45 -10.28
C ILE A 22 -1.74 2.15 -10.17
N ALA A 23 -1.39 2.63 -8.98
CA ALA A 23 -0.11 3.29 -8.70
C ALA A 23 1.09 2.38 -9.02
N SER A 24 0.94 1.06 -8.88
CA SER A 24 2.01 0.10 -9.16
C SER A 24 2.52 0.12 -10.60
N PHE A 25 1.69 0.56 -11.56
CA PHE A 25 2.05 0.64 -12.98
C PHE A 25 2.63 2.00 -13.38
N LEU A 26 2.67 2.97 -12.46
CA LEU A 26 3.21 4.30 -12.69
C LEU A 26 4.67 4.39 -12.23
N ASP A 27 5.31 5.48 -12.61
CA ASP A 27 6.74 5.73 -12.43
C ASP A 27 7.20 5.68 -10.97
N LEU A 28 8.30 4.97 -10.75
CA LEU A 28 8.94 4.81 -9.44
C LEU A 28 9.66 6.09 -9.00
N TYR A 29 10.41 6.71 -9.89
CA TYR A 29 11.16 7.95 -9.67
C TYR A 29 10.94 8.89 -10.85
N SER A 30 11.24 10.16 -10.69
CA SER A 30 11.33 11.12 -11.79
C SER A 30 12.73 11.74 -11.80
N VAL A 31 13.18 12.16 -12.99
CA VAL A 31 14.49 12.81 -13.17
C VAL A 31 14.29 14.17 -13.82
N ASP A 32 14.84 15.21 -13.22
CA ASP A 32 14.74 16.56 -13.76
C ASP A 32 15.39 16.65 -15.16
N GLY A 33 14.62 17.15 -16.14
CA GLY A 33 15.06 17.30 -17.53
C GLY A 33 14.85 16.08 -18.43
N VAL A 34 14.28 14.99 -17.90
CA VAL A 34 13.86 13.80 -18.65
C VAL A 34 12.33 13.82 -18.77
N SER A 35 11.79 13.65 -19.97
CA SER A 35 10.34 13.60 -20.18
C SER A 35 9.76 12.26 -19.71
N ASP A 36 8.52 12.26 -19.20
CA ASP A 36 7.76 11.06 -18.77
C ASP A 36 7.63 9.95 -19.86
N SER A 37 8.04 10.22 -21.10
CA SER A 37 8.07 9.26 -22.21
C SER A 37 9.33 8.41 -22.30
N ASP A 38 10.37 8.71 -21.51
CA ASP A 38 11.53 7.84 -21.38
C ASP A 38 11.17 6.62 -20.50
N ASN A 39 11.83 5.47 -20.71
CA ASN A 39 11.55 4.19 -20.02
C ASN A 39 11.85 4.25 -18.51
N ILE A 40 11.14 5.10 -17.78
CA ILE A 40 11.18 5.14 -16.32
C ILE A 40 10.51 3.87 -15.81
N PRO A 41 11.17 3.11 -14.93
CA PRO A 41 10.58 1.89 -14.39
C PRO A 41 9.37 2.24 -13.54
N SER A 42 8.31 1.45 -13.71
CA SER A 42 7.20 1.44 -12.75
C SER A 42 7.64 0.87 -11.39
N LEU A 43 6.76 0.86 -10.39
CA LEU A 43 7.05 0.25 -9.09
C LEU A 43 7.46 -1.22 -9.20
N TRP A 44 7.00 -1.91 -10.26
CA TRP A 44 7.41 -3.29 -10.58
C TRP A 44 8.88 -3.45 -10.91
N GLY A 45 9.55 -2.37 -11.31
CA GLY A 45 10.99 -2.35 -11.59
C GLY A 45 11.87 -2.43 -10.34
N SER A 46 11.31 -2.33 -9.13
CA SER A 46 12.07 -2.40 -7.88
C SER A 46 11.57 -3.54 -6.99
N GLY A 47 12.39 -4.58 -6.84
CA GLY A 47 12.08 -5.73 -5.98
C GLY A 47 11.69 -5.34 -4.54
N PRO A 48 12.46 -4.47 -3.85
CA PRO A 48 12.09 -3.98 -2.52
C PRO A 48 10.74 -3.27 -2.47
N VAL A 49 10.39 -2.48 -3.49
CA VAL A 49 9.12 -1.75 -3.55
C VAL A 49 7.96 -2.70 -3.84
N VAL A 50 8.14 -3.65 -4.77
CA VAL A 50 7.13 -4.67 -5.06
C VAL A 50 6.81 -5.48 -3.82
N LEU A 51 7.82 -6.02 -3.14
CA LEU A 51 7.59 -6.87 -1.97
C LEU A 51 7.11 -6.06 -0.75
N GLY A 52 7.79 -4.94 -0.48
CA GLY A 52 7.59 -4.14 0.73
C GLY A 52 6.38 -3.23 0.68
N VAL A 53 6.00 -2.71 -0.48
CA VAL A 53 4.91 -1.73 -0.64
C VAL A 53 3.71 -2.35 -1.35
N VAL A 54 3.90 -2.77 -2.61
CA VAL A 54 2.79 -3.18 -3.47
C VAL A 54 2.14 -4.47 -2.98
N LEU A 55 2.92 -5.55 -2.87
CA LEU A 55 2.41 -6.85 -2.43
C LEU A 55 2.04 -6.85 -0.96
N ALA A 56 2.86 -6.25 -0.08
CA ALA A 56 2.50 -6.13 1.33
C ALA A 56 1.17 -5.37 1.52
N GLY A 57 0.95 -4.28 0.79
CA GLY A 57 -0.28 -3.51 0.85
C GLY A 57 -1.49 -4.30 0.31
N ILE A 58 -1.38 -4.87 -0.89
CA ILE A 58 -2.47 -5.63 -1.51
C ILE A 58 -2.82 -6.88 -0.69
N ILE A 59 -1.83 -7.64 -0.22
CA ILE A 59 -2.04 -8.81 0.63
C ILE A 59 -2.62 -8.40 1.97
N GLY A 60 -2.11 -7.33 2.58
CA GLY A 60 -2.64 -6.78 3.82
C GLY A 60 -4.12 -6.42 3.70
N ALA A 61 -4.50 -5.68 2.65
CA ALA A 61 -5.89 -5.35 2.35
C ALA A 61 -6.76 -6.59 2.16
N ALA A 62 -6.30 -7.57 1.38
CA ALA A 62 -7.02 -8.81 1.15
C ALA A 62 -7.27 -9.57 2.46
N LEU A 63 -6.25 -9.70 3.31
CA LEU A 63 -6.36 -10.35 4.62
C LEU A 63 -7.36 -9.62 5.54
N VAL A 64 -7.31 -8.28 5.60
CA VAL A 64 -8.25 -7.48 6.38
C VAL A 64 -9.69 -7.70 5.90
N VAL A 65 -9.95 -7.56 4.59
CA VAL A 65 -11.30 -7.68 4.03
C VAL A 65 -11.84 -9.11 4.16
N VAL A 66 -11.02 -10.13 3.88
CA VAL A 66 -11.42 -11.54 4.00
C VAL A 66 -11.70 -11.89 5.46
N SER A 67 -10.86 -11.46 6.40
CA SER A 67 -11.06 -11.74 7.83
C SER A 67 -12.40 -11.17 8.34
N ARG A 68 -12.81 -9.99 7.85
CA ARG A 68 -14.08 -9.33 8.22
C ARG A 68 -15.28 -9.86 7.42
N GLY A 69 -15.03 -10.40 6.23
CA GLY A 69 -16.02 -11.03 5.36
C GLY A 69 -16.42 -12.46 5.76
N LEU A 70 -15.65 -13.08 6.66
CA LEU A 70 -15.86 -14.44 7.15
C LEU A 70 -16.61 -14.45 8.49
N PRO A 71 -17.51 -15.43 8.73
CA PRO A 71 -18.25 -15.54 10.00
C PRO A 71 -17.36 -15.80 11.21
N GLN A 72 -16.19 -16.42 10.99
CA GLN A 72 -15.16 -16.64 11.98
C GLN A 72 -13.81 -16.28 11.37
N VAL A 73 -13.02 -15.49 12.08
CA VAL A 73 -11.67 -15.12 11.64
C VAL A 73 -10.79 -16.37 11.67
N PRO A 74 -10.32 -16.85 10.50
CA PRO A 74 -9.44 -18.01 10.48
C PRO A 74 -8.11 -17.65 11.12
N LYS A 75 -7.53 -18.61 11.86
CA LYS A 75 -6.15 -18.56 12.31
C LYS A 75 -5.31 -19.45 11.39
N VAL A 76 -4.22 -18.91 10.83
CA VAL A 76 -3.29 -19.67 10.00
C VAL A 76 -1.95 -19.72 10.71
N ALA A 77 -1.44 -20.93 10.96
CA ALA A 77 -0.21 -21.14 11.73
C ALA A 77 -0.19 -20.41 13.09
N GLY A 78 -1.36 -20.24 13.71
CA GLY A 78 -1.53 -19.52 14.99
C GLY A 78 -1.67 -17.99 14.87
N LEU A 79 -1.53 -17.42 13.68
CA LEU A 79 -1.69 -15.98 13.44
C LEU A 79 -3.15 -15.62 13.17
N ASP A 80 -3.62 -14.55 13.80
CA ASP A 80 -4.91 -13.95 13.49
C ASP A 80 -4.82 -13.16 12.18
N LEU A 81 -5.62 -13.56 11.17
CA LEU A 81 -5.52 -12.98 9.84
C LEU A 81 -5.91 -11.50 9.80
N GLY A 82 -6.82 -11.06 10.67
CA GLY A 82 -7.25 -9.67 10.72
C GLY A 82 -6.17 -8.76 11.29
N GLN A 83 -5.55 -9.17 12.40
CA GLN A 83 -4.44 -8.45 12.99
C GLN A 83 -3.19 -8.48 12.10
N PHE A 84 -2.85 -9.64 11.56
CA PHE A 84 -1.71 -9.79 10.66
C PHE A 84 -1.89 -8.95 9.39
N GLY A 85 -3.08 -8.97 8.78
CA GLY A 85 -3.41 -8.11 7.64
C GLY A 85 -3.25 -6.63 7.96
N THR A 86 -3.76 -6.18 9.13
CA THR A 86 -3.63 -4.79 9.58
C THR A 86 -2.15 -4.41 9.76
N ALA A 87 -1.36 -5.27 10.41
CA ALA A 87 0.08 -5.05 10.56
C ALA A 87 0.79 -4.97 9.19
N PHE A 88 0.40 -5.80 8.21
CA PHE A 88 0.93 -5.76 6.86
C PHE A 88 0.61 -4.45 6.12
N THR A 89 -0.59 -3.89 6.31
CA THR A 89 -0.93 -2.57 5.72
C THR A 89 -0.08 -1.44 6.32
N ILE A 90 0.19 -1.49 7.64
CA ILE A 90 1.07 -0.53 8.31
C ILE A 90 2.52 -0.70 7.82
N PHE A 91 2.97 -1.95 7.68
CA PHE A 91 4.29 -2.26 7.14
C PHE A 91 4.44 -1.71 5.71
N ALA A 92 3.44 -1.87 4.85
CA ALA A 92 3.45 -1.31 3.51
C ALA A 92 3.57 0.21 3.50
N ALA A 93 2.84 0.90 4.38
CA ALA A 93 2.94 2.35 4.54
C ALA A 93 4.32 2.77 5.04
N TRP A 94 4.88 2.03 6.00
CA TRP A 94 6.23 2.25 6.50
C TRP A 94 7.29 2.06 5.41
N SER A 95 7.18 1.00 4.61
CA SER A 95 8.05 0.77 3.47
C SER A 95 7.92 1.86 2.39
N ALA A 96 6.70 2.34 2.13
CA ALA A 96 6.47 3.43 1.18
C ALA A 96 7.13 4.74 1.65
N LEU A 97 7.03 5.05 2.95
CA LEU A 97 7.70 6.20 3.56
C LEU A 97 9.21 6.13 3.35
N GLY A 98 9.83 4.98 3.63
CA GLY A 98 11.27 4.81 3.44
C GLY A 98 11.72 5.09 2.00
N ASN A 99 10.98 4.57 1.01
CA ASN A 99 11.32 4.74 -0.40
C ASN A 99 11.07 6.18 -0.92
N ILE A 100 10.20 6.97 -0.28
CA ILE A 100 9.98 8.38 -0.65
C ILE A 100 11.05 9.30 -0.06
N PHE A 101 11.51 9.03 1.16
CA PHE A 101 12.53 9.87 1.80
C PHE A 101 13.92 9.61 1.24
N ASP A 102 14.17 8.42 0.71
CA ASP A 102 15.46 8.04 0.14
C ASP A 102 15.27 7.40 -1.25
N VAL A 103 14.82 8.22 -2.21
CA VAL A 103 14.64 7.80 -3.61
C VAL A 103 15.99 7.45 -4.24
N SER A 104 17.06 8.13 -3.82
CA SER A 104 18.42 7.93 -4.30
C SER A 104 19.17 6.76 -3.65
N GLY A 105 18.67 6.16 -2.56
CA GLY A 105 19.38 5.15 -1.78
C GLY A 105 19.80 3.92 -2.59
N GLY A 106 19.05 3.57 -3.65
CA GLY A 106 19.45 2.50 -4.59
C GLY A 106 20.70 2.85 -5.41
N PHE A 107 21.02 4.13 -5.54
CA PHE A 107 22.14 4.69 -6.27
C PHE A 107 23.29 5.19 -5.37
N ASP A 108 23.19 5.02 -4.04
CA ASP A 108 24.25 5.40 -3.10
C ASP A 108 25.61 4.75 -3.44
N ASN A 109 25.57 3.55 -4.02
CA ASN A 109 26.76 2.82 -4.47
C ASN A 109 27.29 3.26 -5.85
N ALA A 110 26.54 4.08 -6.60
CA ALA A 110 26.84 4.46 -7.98
C ALA A 110 27.46 5.86 -8.14
N GLY A 111 27.59 6.63 -7.05
CA GLY A 111 28.28 7.92 -7.01
C GLY A 111 27.38 9.12 -7.37
N SER A 112 27.39 10.12 -6.47
CA SER A 112 26.87 11.49 -6.59
C SER A 112 25.94 11.81 -7.78
N GLY A 113 24.67 11.42 -7.66
CA GLY A 113 23.58 11.87 -8.54
C GLY A 113 22.35 12.39 -7.76
N GLY A 114 22.51 12.69 -6.46
CA GLY A 114 21.42 12.80 -5.49
C GLY A 114 20.43 13.96 -5.70
N ASP A 115 20.78 14.99 -6.45
CA ASP A 115 19.94 16.21 -6.56
C ASP A 115 18.99 16.22 -7.77
N LEU A 116 19.08 15.24 -8.68
CA LEU A 116 18.26 15.22 -9.90
C LEU A 116 17.11 14.19 -9.86
N VAL A 117 17.07 13.34 -8.83
CA VAL A 117 16.10 12.23 -8.74
C VAL A 117 15.09 12.52 -7.64
N SER A 118 13.81 12.52 -7.99
CA SER A 118 12.71 12.72 -7.04
C SER A 118 11.67 11.60 -7.11
N ALA A 119 10.74 11.56 -6.15
CA ALA A 119 9.74 10.50 -6.09
C ALA A 119 8.81 10.56 -7.31
N GLY A 120 8.68 9.44 -8.01
CA GLY A 120 7.79 9.34 -9.17
C GLY A 120 6.33 9.38 -8.75
N THR A 121 5.46 9.67 -9.71
CA THR A 121 4.01 9.77 -9.45
C THR A 121 3.44 8.47 -8.86
N GLY A 122 3.95 7.31 -9.31
CA GLY A 122 3.57 6.02 -8.75
C GLY A 122 3.92 5.87 -7.27
N MET A 123 5.11 6.32 -6.87
CA MET A 123 5.52 6.26 -5.46
C MET A 123 4.69 7.18 -4.56
N ILE A 124 4.41 8.40 -5.01
CA ILE A 124 3.57 9.35 -4.26
C ILE A 124 2.16 8.77 -4.06
N LEU A 125 1.55 8.24 -5.12
CA LEU A 125 0.23 7.62 -5.03
C LEU A 125 0.26 6.34 -4.17
N ALA A 126 1.31 5.53 -4.25
CA ALA A 126 1.47 4.35 -3.41
C ALA A 126 1.56 4.70 -1.91
N LEU A 127 2.26 5.78 -1.56
CA LEU A 127 2.30 6.28 -0.18
C LEU A 127 0.91 6.70 0.31
N ILE A 128 0.21 7.51 -0.48
CA ILE A 128 -1.14 7.96 -0.09
C ILE A 128 -2.07 6.75 0.06
N ALA A 129 -2.02 5.81 -0.89
CA ALA A 129 -2.83 4.59 -0.86
C ALA A 129 -2.57 3.79 0.42
N THR A 130 -1.31 3.51 0.73
CA THR A 130 -0.93 2.68 1.87
C THR A 130 -1.23 3.37 3.21
N LEU A 131 -1.06 4.69 3.31
CA LEU A 131 -1.45 5.46 4.51
C LEU A 131 -2.96 5.43 4.73
N VAL A 132 -3.76 5.70 3.69
CA VAL A 132 -5.23 5.65 3.78
C VAL A 132 -5.70 4.24 4.13
N MET A 133 -5.10 3.22 3.52
CA MET A 133 -5.39 1.82 3.78
C MET A 133 -5.09 1.42 5.23
N ALA A 134 -3.90 1.75 5.74
CA ALA A 134 -3.51 1.46 7.12
C ALA A 134 -4.38 2.22 8.12
N ALA A 135 -4.65 3.50 7.87
CA ALA A 135 -5.51 4.32 8.71
C ALA A 135 -6.94 3.75 8.77
N ALA A 136 -7.51 3.36 7.62
CA ALA A 136 -8.82 2.74 7.58
C ALA A 136 -8.84 1.38 8.28
N ALA A 137 -7.83 0.52 8.06
CA ALA A 137 -7.72 -0.78 8.70
C ALA A 137 -7.73 -0.65 10.24
N VAL A 138 -6.97 0.30 10.79
CA VAL A 138 -6.88 0.58 12.23
C VAL A 138 -8.13 1.29 12.77
N ALA A 139 -8.65 2.29 12.05
CA ALA A 139 -9.74 3.12 12.53
C ALA A 139 -11.11 2.42 12.47
N THR A 140 -11.32 1.48 11.54
CA THR A 140 -12.60 0.77 11.37
C THR A 140 -13.15 0.16 12.67
N PRO A 141 -12.38 -0.63 13.45
CA PRO A 141 -12.86 -1.16 14.72
C PRO A 141 -13.02 -0.10 15.84
N LEU A 142 -12.46 1.10 15.67
CA LEU A 142 -12.45 2.15 16.69
C LEU A 142 -13.54 3.21 16.47
N VAL A 143 -13.83 3.56 15.22
CA VAL A 143 -14.69 4.69 14.86
C VAL A 143 -16.09 4.18 14.47
N PRO A 144 -17.15 4.52 15.24
CA PRO A 144 -18.51 4.05 14.96
C PRO A 144 -19.01 4.40 13.55
N ALA A 145 -18.63 5.56 13.03
CA ALA A 145 -19.01 6.00 11.68
C ALA A 145 -18.49 5.07 10.57
N LEU A 146 -17.35 4.39 10.80
CA LEU A 146 -16.74 3.47 9.84
C LEU A 146 -17.32 2.06 9.93
N LYS A 147 -17.97 1.70 11.04
CA LYS A 147 -18.60 0.38 11.26
C LYS A 147 -19.93 0.19 10.55
N GLY A 148 -20.51 1.27 10.02
CA GLY A 148 -21.76 1.18 9.25
C GLY A 148 -21.62 0.25 8.06
N ALA A 149 -22.71 -0.43 7.68
CA ALA A 149 -22.73 -1.32 6.52
C ALA A 149 -22.26 -0.58 5.25
N LEU A 150 -21.51 -1.30 4.41
CA LEU A 150 -20.98 -0.76 3.16
C LEU A 150 -22.10 -0.42 2.16
N ILE A 151 -23.15 -1.25 2.11
CA ILE A 151 -24.36 -1.12 1.28
C ILE A 151 -25.59 -1.67 2.01
#